data_AF-A0A952X8M6-F1
#
_entry.id   AF-A0A952X8M6-F1
#
_cell.length_a   1.000
_cell.length_b   1.000
_cell.length_c   1.000
_cell.angle_alpha   90.00
_cell.angle_beta   90.00
_cell.angle_gamma   90.00
#
_symmetry.space_group_name_H-M   'P 1'
#
loop_
_entity.id
_entity.type
_entity.pdbx_description
1 polymer ?
#
loop_
_entity_poly.entity_id
_entity_poly.type
_entity_poly.pdbx_seq_one_letter_code
_entity_poly.pdbx_strand_id
1 'polypeptide(L)'
;MKTLSTLTLSLFLGLAPLQAQDQWINLDKKPETELTQVRESIKTDPNLVMALYQITYDATQMLEKAEIPYSFGFGTLLGQARNQGIIPHDDDVDLMIDTADGDKLMALKSKFWELGYDLFRESEIVGFKLYSRIKIKLTTGEEILPFIDLFEFGYDHDCNGYVVLPPKGRQLFHKAIIPTEEFKATHLVPFGSITARSMVNPSVFLDRFYGTNWQNLIVVSHKHSTKLDHNYLWTATESDRKPAQPTGPLKERVSQFYETGIAPAPLAANNHSFWNDFYSKQNLTVSPSTFAQFLADDGIIQSGKTIVDIATGNGRDTLFFLTLGMNAVGIDASTEAIKINRTKVSTPESFQVIDINDQQALAPYLTYDFFYARFFIHSISEVEQHKFMNFLATMKQGGKLLLEFRTDKDPMFQQSSKVGKNEGVTNHYRRYINFAEFCKSLESLGFKIDFQLEADNLSVRDYEDPILGHVHDNPWLGRIVATKL
;
A
#
# COMPACT_ATOMS: atom_id res chain seq x y z
N MET A 1 -44.95 29.86 -37.04
CA MET A 1 -45.27 28.53 -37.63
C MET A 1 -44.16 27.57 -37.21
N LYS A 2 -44.44 26.73 -36.20
CA LYS A 2 -44.40 25.26 -36.23
C LYS A 2 -43.00 24.69 -36.55
N THR A 3 -42.34 23.84 -35.78
CA THR A 3 -42.55 23.10 -34.52
C THR A 3 -41.32 22.19 -34.44
N LEU A 4 -40.59 22.10 -33.32
CA LEU A 4 -39.86 20.89 -32.92
C LEU A 4 -39.36 21.07 -31.47
N SER A 5 -40.33 21.23 -30.58
CA SER A 5 -40.25 20.77 -29.19
C SER A 5 -40.40 19.25 -29.17
N THR A 6 -39.88 18.61 -28.11
CA THR A 6 -39.97 17.18 -27.73
C THR A 6 -39.00 16.22 -28.41
N LEU A 7 -37.76 16.17 -27.89
CA LEU A 7 -37.08 14.88 -27.70
C LEU A 7 -37.13 14.59 -26.19
N THR A 8 -38.09 13.75 -25.83
CA THR A 8 -38.31 13.26 -24.46
C THR A 8 -37.11 12.43 -24.00
N LEU A 9 -36.54 12.86 -22.88
CA LEU A 9 -35.61 12.14 -22.03
C LEU A 9 -36.35 10.91 -21.47
N SER A 10 -36.29 9.79 -22.19
CA SER A 10 -36.90 8.52 -21.78
C SER A 10 -35.82 7.45 -21.61
N LEU A 11 -34.88 7.67 -20.72
CA LEU A 11 -34.05 6.62 -20.12
C LEU A 11 -33.78 7.06 -18.68
N PHE A 12 -33.92 6.12 -17.74
CA PHE A 12 -33.91 6.26 -16.27
C PHE A 12 -35.26 6.60 -15.64
N LEU A 13 -35.92 5.56 -15.10
CA LEU A 13 -36.27 5.46 -13.67
C LEU A 13 -37.00 4.14 -13.43
N GLY A 14 -36.23 3.18 -12.92
CA GLY A 14 -36.73 1.98 -12.24
C GLY A 14 -35.94 1.84 -10.95
N LEU A 15 -36.04 2.85 -10.07
CA LEU A 15 -35.48 2.85 -8.73
C LEU A 15 -36.65 3.11 -7.76
N ALA A 16 -36.90 2.14 -6.87
CA ALA A 16 -37.72 2.35 -5.68
C ALA A 16 -36.87 3.03 -4.59
N PRO A 17 -37.48 3.74 -3.62
CA PRO A 17 -36.88 4.94 -3.04
C PRO A 17 -35.91 4.60 -1.89
N LEU A 18 -34.67 5.09 -2.02
CA LEU A 18 -33.79 5.34 -0.87
C LEU A 18 -33.63 6.86 -0.73
N GLN A 19 -33.87 7.35 0.48
CA GLN A 19 -34.02 8.77 0.77
C GLN A 19 -32.71 9.56 0.57
N ALA A 20 -32.85 10.66 -0.17
CA ALA A 20 -31.90 11.76 -0.45
C ALA A 20 -30.76 11.48 -1.47
N GLN A 21 -31.04 11.60 -2.78
CA GLN A 21 -30.22 12.30 -3.82
C GLN A 21 -30.70 12.02 -5.26
N ASP A 22 -31.74 12.73 -5.72
CA ASP A 22 -32.26 12.60 -7.11
C ASP A 22 -31.70 13.64 -8.10
N GLN A 23 -30.76 14.50 -7.69
CA GLN A 23 -30.21 15.53 -8.58
C GLN A 23 -28.98 15.02 -9.32
N TRP A 24 -29.16 14.80 -10.63
CA TRP A 24 -28.09 14.49 -11.58
C TRP A 24 -27.48 15.78 -12.15
N ILE A 25 -26.16 15.92 -12.03
CA ILE A 25 -25.39 17.01 -12.62
C ILE A 25 -24.59 16.47 -13.81
N ASN A 26 -24.91 16.97 -15.01
CA ASN A 26 -24.11 16.74 -16.20
C ASN A 26 -22.96 17.77 -16.24
N LEU A 27 -21.73 17.31 -16.00
CA LEU A 27 -20.54 18.19 -15.95
C LEU A 27 -20.11 18.69 -17.34
N ASP A 28 -20.50 18.03 -18.44
CA ASP A 28 -20.25 18.54 -19.81
C ASP A 28 -20.94 19.90 -20.06
N LYS A 29 -21.94 20.23 -19.23
CA LYS A 29 -22.69 21.51 -19.29
C LYS A 29 -22.17 22.56 -18.30
N LYS A 30 -21.10 22.25 -17.56
CA LYS A 30 -20.51 23.15 -16.57
C LYS A 30 -19.19 23.74 -17.08
N PRO A 31 -18.72 24.87 -16.50
CA PRO A 31 -17.40 25.39 -16.82
C PRO A 31 -16.30 24.37 -16.48
N GLU A 32 -15.23 24.35 -17.28
CA GLU A 32 -14.08 23.43 -17.10
C GLU A 32 -13.49 23.45 -15.69
N THR A 33 -13.49 24.62 -15.03
CA THR A 33 -13.02 24.78 -13.66
C THR A 33 -13.89 24.03 -12.65
N GLU A 34 -15.22 24.01 -12.83
CA GLU A 34 -16.15 23.26 -11.99
C GLU A 34 -15.99 21.75 -12.22
N LEU A 35 -15.85 21.34 -13.49
CA LEU A 35 -15.59 19.93 -13.85
C LEU A 35 -14.30 19.43 -13.19
N THR A 36 -13.22 20.20 -13.27
CA THR A 36 -11.93 19.84 -12.65
C THR A 36 -12.05 19.77 -11.13
N GLN A 37 -12.71 20.75 -10.50
CA GLN A 37 -12.88 20.78 -9.05
C GLN A 37 -13.69 19.58 -8.54
N VAL A 38 -14.80 19.23 -9.21
CA VAL A 38 -15.63 18.08 -8.84
C VAL A 38 -14.85 16.78 -9.04
N ARG A 39 -14.14 16.62 -10.16
CA ARG A 39 -13.35 15.42 -10.44
C ARG A 39 -12.26 15.20 -9.39
N GLU A 40 -11.58 16.25 -8.94
CA GLU A 40 -10.60 16.14 -7.87
C GLU A 40 -11.25 15.87 -6.50
N SER A 41 -12.44 16.43 -6.21
CA SER A 41 -13.09 16.20 -4.91
C SER A 41 -13.68 14.81 -4.73
N ILE A 42 -14.10 14.15 -5.83
CA ILE A 42 -14.68 12.79 -5.77
C ILE A 42 -13.62 11.69 -5.94
N LYS A 43 -12.40 12.06 -6.31
CA LYS A 43 -11.30 11.14 -6.51
C LYS A 43 -10.99 10.40 -5.22
N THR A 44 -10.76 9.10 -5.34
CA THR A 44 -10.43 8.28 -4.18
C THR A 44 -9.04 8.62 -3.68
N ASP A 45 -8.91 8.70 -2.36
CA ASP A 45 -7.66 9.03 -1.69
C ASP A 45 -6.54 8.06 -2.10
N PRO A 46 -5.33 8.55 -2.45
CA PRO A 46 -4.25 7.70 -2.94
C PRO A 46 -3.78 6.64 -1.92
N ASN A 47 -3.91 6.89 -0.62
CA ASN A 47 -3.57 5.87 0.39
C ASN A 47 -4.62 4.75 0.39
N LEU A 48 -5.89 5.07 0.17
CA LEU A 48 -6.94 4.06 0.00
C LEU A 48 -6.75 3.28 -1.31
N VAL A 49 -6.44 3.96 -2.43
CA VAL A 49 -6.15 3.30 -3.71
C VAL A 49 -5.01 2.30 -3.58
N MET A 50 -3.89 2.69 -2.96
CA MET A 50 -2.76 1.78 -2.70
C MET A 50 -3.18 0.57 -1.86
N ALA A 51 -3.96 0.81 -0.80
CA ALA A 51 -4.45 -0.24 0.07
C ALA A 51 -5.39 -1.21 -0.65
N LEU A 52 -6.28 -0.70 -1.51
CA LEU A 52 -7.20 -1.51 -2.34
C LEU A 52 -6.45 -2.39 -3.32
N TYR A 53 -5.42 -1.87 -4.01
CA TYR A 53 -4.57 -2.71 -4.85
C TYR A 53 -3.84 -3.78 -4.04
N GLN A 54 -3.32 -3.45 -2.85
CA GLN A 54 -2.62 -4.43 -2.02
C GLN A 54 -3.53 -5.53 -1.47
N ILE A 55 -4.70 -5.19 -0.91
CA ILE A 55 -5.64 -6.20 -0.41
C ILE A 55 -6.18 -7.06 -1.55
N THR A 56 -6.41 -6.48 -2.73
CA THR A 56 -6.80 -7.23 -3.93
C THR A 56 -5.69 -8.19 -4.33
N TYR A 57 -4.44 -7.74 -4.34
CA TYR A 57 -3.30 -8.60 -4.68
C TYR A 57 -3.13 -9.77 -3.71
N ASP A 58 -3.29 -9.52 -2.41
CA ASP A 58 -3.21 -10.56 -1.39
C ASP A 58 -4.38 -11.54 -1.50
N ALA A 59 -5.60 -11.03 -1.69
CA ALA A 59 -6.80 -11.83 -1.82
C ALA A 59 -6.71 -12.74 -3.05
N THR A 60 -6.35 -12.22 -4.22
CA THR A 60 -6.25 -13.02 -5.43
C THR A 60 -5.19 -14.10 -5.34
N GLN A 61 -4.01 -13.81 -4.79
CA GLN A 61 -2.99 -14.84 -4.56
C GLN A 61 -3.46 -15.94 -3.61
N MET A 62 -4.20 -15.57 -2.55
CA MET A 62 -4.78 -16.54 -1.63
C MET A 62 -5.85 -17.40 -2.31
N LEU A 63 -6.72 -16.81 -3.14
CA LEU A 63 -7.74 -17.53 -3.90
C LEU A 63 -7.11 -18.48 -4.92
N GLU A 64 -6.12 -18.03 -5.70
CA GLU A 64 -5.40 -18.89 -6.66
C GLU A 64 -4.73 -20.07 -5.96
N LYS A 65 -4.03 -19.81 -4.84
CA LYS A 65 -3.37 -20.88 -4.08
C LYS A 65 -4.36 -21.86 -3.47
N ALA A 66 -5.54 -21.38 -3.09
CA ALA A 66 -6.63 -22.20 -2.62
C ALA A 66 -7.45 -22.81 -3.78
N GLU A 67 -7.07 -22.60 -5.04
CA GLU A 67 -7.84 -23.04 -6.21
C GLU A 67 -9.33 -22.65 -6.12
N ILE A 68 -9.62 -21.41 -5.70
CA ILE A 68 -10.97 -20.83 -5.69
C ILE A 68 -11.10 -19.97 -6.94
N PRO A 69 -11.90 -20.37 -7.96
CA PRO A 69 -12.16 -19.54 -9.11
C PRO A 69 -12.82 -18.22 -8.71
N TYR A 70 -12.39 -17.14 -9.35
CA TYR A 70 -12.96 -15.81 -9.16
C TYR A 70 -12.86 -14.99 -10.44
N SER A 71 -13.60 -13.89 -10.50
CA SER A 71 -13.46 -12.83 -11.51
C SER A 71 -13.73 -11.48 -10.87
N PHE A 72 -13.21 -10.39 -11.43
CA PHE A 72 -13.72 -9.05 -11.12
C PHE A 72 -15.24 -8.94 -11.37
N GLY A 73 -15.93 -8.23 -10.49
CA GLY A 73 -17.35 -7.92 -10.57
C GLY A 73 -17.61 -6.41 -10.79
N PHE A 74 -18.82 -6.08 -11.25
CA PHE A 74 -19.39 -4.72 -11.24
C PHE A 74 -18.42 -3.58 -11.61
N GLY A 75 -18.22 -2.61 -10.70
CA GLY A 75 -17.39 -1.42 -10.93
C GLY A 75 -15.94 -1.78 -11.19
N THR A 76 -15.45 -2.83 -10.52
CA THR A 76 -14.09 -3.36 -10.72
C THR A 76 -13.92 -3.96 -12.11
N LEU A 77 -14.90 -4.72 -12.62
CA LEU A 77 -14.87 -5.27 -13.98
C LEU A 77 -14.92 -4.16 -15.04
N LEU A 78 -15.73 -3.13 -14.79
CA LEU A 78 -15.79 -1.93 -15.64
C LEU A 78 -14.43 -1.22 -15.64
N GLY A 79 -13.83 -1.00 -14.47
CA GLY A 79 -12.49 -0.44 -14.32
C GLY A 79 -11.43 -1.27 -15.03
N GLN A 80 -11.46 -2.60 -14.90
CA GLN A 80 -10.55 -3.48 -15.64
C GLN A 80 -10.68 -3.28 -17.15
N ALA A 81 -11.92 -3.26 -17.68
CA ALA A 81 -12.16 -3.16 -19.11
C ALA A 81 -11.88 -1.76 -19.71
N ARG A 82 -12.14 -0.67 -18.95
CA ARG A 82 -11.99 0.72 -19.43
C ARG A 82 -10.72 1.41 -18.97
N ASN A 83 -10.34 1.19 -17.72
CA ASN A 83 -9.29 1.89 -17.00
C ASN A 83 -8.01 1.06 -16.83
N GLN A 84 -8.07 -0.25 -17.11
CA GLN A 84 -7.01 -1.22 -16.81
C GLN A 84 -6.64 -1.25 -15.32
N GLY A 85 -7.60 -0.98 -14.42
CA GLY A 85 -7.40 -0.90 -12.97
C GLY A 85 -8.63 -0.33 -12.25
N ILE A 86 -8.48 0.05 -10.99
CA ILE A 86 -9.55 0.69 -10.20
C ILE A 86 -9.96 2.00 -10.88
N ILE A 87 -11.26 2.30 -10.92
CA ILE A 87 -11.78 3.56 -11.46
C ILE A 87 -11.35 4.72 -10.51
N PRO A 88 -10.88 5.88 -10.99
CA PRO A 88 -10.34 6.95 -10.13
C PRO A 88 -11.25 7.46 -9.00
N HIS A 89 -12.57 7.25 -9.09
CA HIS A 89 -13.55 7.64 -8.09
C HIS A 89 -14.21 6.45 -7.37
N ASP A 90 -13.82 5.21 -7.65
CA ASP A 90 -14.23 4.02 -6.88
C ASP A 90 -13.39 3.90 -5.61
N ASP A 91 -14.01 3.45 -4.51
CA ASP A 91 -13.38 3.33 -3.21
C ASP A 91 -13.48 1.92 -2.59
N ASP A 92 -13.82 0.93 -3.41
CA ASP A 92 -13.82 -0.49 -3.10
C ASP A 92 -13.38 -1.33 -4.33
N VAL A 93 -13.33 -2.65 -4.13
CA VAL A 93 -13.06 -3.64 -5.18
C VAL A 93 -14.00 -4.83 -4.99
N ASP A 94 -14.56 -5.30 -6.10
CA ASP A 94 -15.54 -6.39 -6.17
C ASP A 94 -14.96 -7.62 -6.88
N LEU A 95 -14.98 -8.77 -6.21
CA LEU A 95 -14.72 -10.08 -6.81
C LEU A 95 -16.00 -10.92 -6.79
N MET A 96 -16.25 -11.69 -7.84
CA MET A 96 -17.33 -12.66 -7.92
C MET A 96 -16.80 -14.05 -7.57
N ILE A 97 -17.48 -14.76 -6.68
CA ILE A 97 -17.15 -16.10 -6.19
C ILE A 97 -18.37 -17.00 -6.32
N ASP A 98 -18.19 -18.25 -6.75
CA ASP A 98 -19.25 -19.26 -6.75
C ASP A 98 -19.55 -19.70 -5.30
N THR A 99 -20.83 -19.76 -4.92
CA THR A 99 -21.27 -20.28 -3.62
C THR A 99 -20.77 -21.69 -3.36
N ALA A 100 -20.52 -22.48 -4.42
CA ALA A 100 -19.90 -23.80 -4.32
C ALA A 100 -18.52 -23.78 -3.64
N ASP A 101 -17.79 -22.66 -3.72
CA ASP A 101 -16.49 -22.44 -3.08
C ASP A 101 -16.59 -21.64 -1.77
N GLY A 102 -17.80 -21.30 -1.30
CA GLY A 102 -18.00 -20.49 -0.11
C GLY A 102 -17.36 -21.07 1.16
N ASP A 103 -17.48 -22.38 1.38
CA ASP A 103 -16.85 -23.06 2.52
C ASP A 103 -15.32 -23.09 2.38
N LYS A 104 -14.81 -23.24 1.16
CA LYS A 104 -13.37 -23.21 0.85
C LYS A 104 -12.78 -21.83 1.12
N LEU A 105 -13.50 -20.78 0.75
CA LEU A 105 -13.16 -19.40 1.07
C LEU A 105 -13.15 -19.18 2.58
N MET A 106 -14.19 -19.61 3.31
CA MET A 106 -14.24 -19.44 4.76
C MET A 106 -13.16 -20.23 5.51
N ALA A 107 -12.67 -21.34 4.95
CA ALA A 107 -11.53 -22.06 5.49
C ALA A 107 -10.22 -21.23 5.47
N LEU A 108 -10.14 -20.19 4.63
CA LEU A 108 -9.01 -19.25 4.58
C LEU A 108 -9.05 -18.20 5.69
N LYS A 109 -10.11 -18.13 6.50
CA LYS A 109 -10.29 -17.06 7.51
C LYS A 109 -9.09 -16.91 8.45
N SER A 110 -8.53 -18.01 8.96
CA SER A 110 -7.36 -17.96 9.84
C SER A 110 -6.11 -17.46 9.11
N LYS A 111 -5.93 -17.81 7.83
CA LYS A 111 -4.81 -17.35 7.02
C LYS A 111 -4.93 -15.87 6.64
N PHE A 112 -6.14 -15.42 6.30
CA PHE A 112 -6.40 -13.99 6.15
C PHE A 112 -6.15 -13.24 7.45
N TRP A 113 -6.53 -13.80 8.61
CA TRP A 113 -6.26 -13.20 9.92
C TRP A 113 -4.76 -13.00 10.19
N GLU A 114 -3.94 -14.01 9.86
CA GLU A 114 -2.48 -13.95 9.94
C GLU A 114 -1.89 -12.91 8.97
N LEU A 115 -2.48 -12.73 7.78
CA LEU A 115 -2.12 -11.69 6.80
C LEU A 115 -2.57 -10.28 7.19
N GLY A 116 -3.32 -10.12 8.28
CA GLY A 116 -3.83 -8.83 8.76
C GLY A 116 -5.22 -8.47 8.24
N TYR A 117 -6.00 -9.44 7.78
CA TYR A 117 -7.36 -9.25 7.26
C TYR A 117 -8.42 -10.03 8.07
N ASP A 118 -9.64 -9.50 8.18
CA ASP A 118 -10.78 -10.24 8.72
C ASP A 118 -11.75 -10.59 7.58
N LEU A 119 -11.88 -11.89 7.33
CA LEU A 119 -12.82 -12.47 6.39
C LEU A 119 -14.10 -12.88 7.15
N PHE A 120 -15.24 -12.36 6.73
CA PHE A 120 -16.53 -12.73 7.31
C PHE A 120 -17.66 -12.73 6.29
N ARG A 121 -18.77 -13.38 6.67
CA ARG A 121 -19.98 -13.47 5.86
C ARG A 121 -20.86 -12.24 6.10
N GLU A 122 -21.26 -11.58 5.02
CA GLU A 122 -22.22 -10.47 4.99
C GLU A 122 -23.41 -10.96 4.14
N SER A 123 -24.50 -11.40 4.80
CA SER A 123 -25.52 -12.20 4.11
C SER A 123 -26.62 -11.39 3.43
N GLU A 124 -26.60 -10.06 3.50
CA GLU A 124 -27.68 -9.23 2.97
C GLU A 124 -27.41 -8.76 1.54
N ILE A 125 -26.20 -8.29 1.24
CA ILE A 125 -25.89 -7.62 -0.03
C ILE A 125 -24.83 -8.39 -0.82
N VAL A 126 -23.68 -8.72 -0.22
CA VAL A 126 -22.51 -9.17 -0.98
C VAL A 126 -22.22 -10.66 -0.83
N GLY A 127 -22.35 -11.23 0.37
CA GLY A 127 -22.02 -12.62 0.65
C GLY A 127 -20.83 -12.71 1.58
N PHE A 128 -19.67 -12.19 1.17
CA PHE A 128 -18.49 -12.08 2.04
C PHE A 128 -17.78 -10.73 1.89
N LYS A 129 -17.14 -10.30 2.98
CA LYS A 129 -16.27 -9.12 2.99
C LYS A 129 -14.92 -9.47 3.57
N LEU A 130 -13.88 -8.84 3.04
CA LEU A 130 -12.51 -8.94 3.55
C LEU A 130 -12.04 -7.54 3.93
N TYR A 131 -11.91 -7.28 5.23
CA TYR A 131 -11.43 -6.00 5.74
C TYR A 131 -9.98 -6.09 6.19
N SER A 132 -9.22 -5.00 6.02
CA SER A 132 -8.02 -4.78 6.84
C SER A 132 -8.41 -4.81 8.32
N ARG A 133 -7.59 -5.47 9.15
CA ARG A 133 -7.77 -5.46 10.61
C ARG A 133 -7.34 -4.13 11.25
N ILE A 134 -6.58 -3.32 10.51
CA ILE A 134 -5.97 -2.09 11.00
C ILE A 134 -6.31 -0.95 10.06
N LYS A 135 -6.65 0.19 10.64
CA LYS A 135 -6.97 1.39 9.87
C LYS A 135 -5.73 1.93 9.16
N ILE A 136 -5.94 2.45 7.96
CA ILE A 136 -4.97 3.31 7.30
C ILE A 136 -5.38 4.77 7.52
N LYS A 137 -4.43 5.68 7.37
CA LYS A 137 -4.66 7.11 7.41
C LYS A 137 -4.72 7.66 5.99
N LEU A 138 -5.80 8.35 5.66
CA LEU A 138 -5.97 9.07 4.38
C LEU A 138 -5.15 10.35 4.38
N THR A 139 -4.95 10.96 3.21
CA THR A 139 -4.28 12.26 3.08
C THR A 139 -5.02 13.38 3.80
N THR A 140 -6.33 13.24 4.01
CA THR A 140 -7.17 14.12 4.83
C THR A 140 -6.91 13.99 6.32
N GLY A 141 -6.21 12.93 6.75
CA GLY A 141 -6.02 12.57 8.14
C GLY A 141 -7.11 11.67 8.74
N GLU A 142 -8.18 11.39 8.01
CA GLU A 142 -9.21 10.43 8.40
C GLU A 142 -8.65 9.00 8.44
N GLU A 143 -9.16 8.18 9.36
CA GLU A 143 -8.77 6.78 9.49
C GLU A 143 -9.89 5.83 9.05
N ILE A 144 -9.60 4.98 8.06
CA ILE A 144 -10.57 4.04 7.48
C ILE A 144 -10.02 2.61 7.50
N LEU A 145 -10.92 1.61 7.49
CA LEU A 145 -10.58 0.21 7.23
C LEU A 145 -10.79 -0.10 5.74
N PRO A 146 -9.72 -0.26 4.94
CA PRO A 146 -9.84 -0.72 3.56
C PRO A 146 -10.52 -2.09 3.51
N PHE A 147 -11.32 -2.34 2.48
CA PHE A 147 -12.01 -3.61 2.29
C PHE A 147 -12.18 -3.93 0.82
N ILE A 148 -12.49 -5.20 0.55
CA ILE A 148 -13.01 -5.67 -0.73
C ILE A 148 -14.26 -6.51 -0.50
N ASP A 149 -15.13 -6.52 -1.49
CA ASP A 149 -16.35 -7.29 -1.50
C ASP A 149 -16.17 -8.56 -2.35
N LEU A 150 -16.54 -9.69 -1.76
CA LEU A 150 -16.49 -11.00 -2.40
C LEU A 150 -17.95 -11.42 -2.61
N PHE A 151 -18.49 -11.04 -3.76
CA PHE A 151 -19.86 -11.29 -4.15
C PHE A 151 -20.11 -12.78 -4.34
N GLU A 152 -21.02 -13.32 -3.52
CA GLU A 152 -21.46 -14.70 -3.61
C GLU A 152 -22.52 -14.85 -4.71
N PHE A 153 -22.14 -15.57 -5.76
CA PHE A 153 -23.00 -15.93 -6.88
C PHE A 153 -23.41 -17.40 -6.79
N GLY A 154 -24.62 -17.71 -7.23
CA GLY A 154 -25.10 -19.08 -7.34
C GLY A 154 -25.98 -19.23 -8.57
N TYR A 155 -26.08 -20.46 -9.06
CA TYR A 155 -26.89 -20.76 -10.23
C TYR A 155 -28.38 -20.80 -9.86
N ASP A 156 -29.16 -19.98 -10.56
CA ASP A 156 -30.61 -19.87 -10.43
C ASP A 156 -31.27 -20.48 -11.68
N HIS A 157 -32.01 -21.57 -11.46
CA HIS A 157 -32.67 -22.35 -12.51
C HIS A 157 -33.76 -21.55 -13.24
N ASP A 158 -34.42 -20.60 -12.57
CA ASP A 158 -35.53 -19.84 -13.17
C ASP A 158 -35.04 -18.87 -14.24
N CYS A 159 -33.87 -18.26 -14.01
CA CYS A 159 -33.23 -17.38 -14.99
C CYS A 159 -32.14 -18.04 -15.84
N ASN A 160 -31.89 -19.34 -15.62
CA ASN A 160 -30.85 -20.13 -16.32
C ASN A 160 -29.47 -19.43 -16.30
N GLY A 161 -29.02 -19.02 -15.12
CA GLY A 161 -27.76 -18.30 -14.98
C GLY A 161 -27.33 -18.08 -13.53
N TYR A 162 -26.08 -17.63 -13.37
CA TYR A 162 -25.51 -17.20 -12.11
C TYR A 162 -25.99 -15.82 -11.71
N VAL A 163 -26.32 -15.68 -10.44
CA VAL A 163 -26.91 -14.48 -9.86
C VAL A 163 -26.36 -14.24 -8.46
N VAL A 164 -26.35 -12.98 -8.03
CA VAL A 164 -26.04 -12.62 -6.63
C VAL A 164 -27.04 -13.30 -5.69
N LEU A 165 -26.55 -14.11 -4.75
CA LEU A 165 -27.41 -14.88 -3.83
C LEU A 165 -28.00 -14.06 -2.68
N PRO A 166 -27.24 -13.18 -2.00
CA PRO A 166 -27.77 -12.40 -0.88
C PRO A 166 -29.07 -11.65 -1.25
N PRO A 167 -30.13 -11.69 -0.42
CA PRO A 167 -31.46 -11.26 -0.85
C PRO A 167 -31.56 -9.79 -1.28
N LYS A 168 -30.95 -8.86 -0.54
CA LYS A 168 -30.94 -7.43 -0.92
C LYS A 168 -29.98 -7.19 -2.08
N GLY A 169 -28.86 -7.91 -2.10
CA GLY A 169 -27.94 -7.94 -3.24
C GLY A 169 -28.63 -8.32 -4.54
N ARG A 170 -29.37 -9.44 -4.53
CA ARG A 170 -30.17 -9.91 -5.67
C ARG A 170 -31.15 -8.85 -6.18
N GLN A 171 -31.73 -8.05 -5.30
CA GLN A 171 -32.62 -6.95 -5.67
C GLN A 171 -31.87 -5.77 -6.29
N LEU A 172 -30.77 -5.32 -5.66
CA LEU A 172 -29.95 -4.20 -6.13
C LEU A 172 -29.27 -4.53 -7.47
N PHE A 173 -28.75 -5.75 -7.60
CA PHE A 173 -28.00 -6.26 -8.74
C PHE A 173 -28.85 -7.20 -9.61
N HIS A 174 -30.17 -7.00 -9.68
CA HIS A 174 -31.10 -7.89 -10.40
C HIS A 174 -30.79 -8.08 -11.90
N LYS A 175 -30.05 -7.16 -12.52
CA LYS A 175 -29.58 -7.27 -13.91
C LYS A 175 -28.35 -8.17 -14.09
N ALA A 176 -27.67 -8.53 -13.00
CA ALA A 176 -26.47 -9.36 -13.01
C ALA A 176 -26.83 -10.84 -13.12
N ILE A 177 -27.35 -11.22 -14.29
CA ILE A 177 -27.63 -12.61 -14.65
C ILE A 177 -26.57 -13.03 -15.66
N ILE A 178 -25.71 -13.97 -15.28
CA ILE A 178 -24.54 -14.39 -16.05
C ILE A 178 -24.71 -15.85 -16.49
N PRO A 179 -24.75 -16.17 -17.79
CA PRO A 179 -24.76 -17.55 -18.27
C PRO A 179 -23.58 -18.36 -17.71
N THR A 180 -23.79 -19.65 -17.44
CA THR A 180 -22.77 -20.54 -16.85
C THR A 180 -21.42 -20.50 -17.58
N GLU A 181 -21.45 -20.55 -18.92
CA GLU A 181 -20.23 -20.49 -19.73
C GLU A 181 -19.49 -19.16 -19.58
N GLU A 182 -20.23 -18.05 -19.46
CA GLU A 182 -19.67 -16.71 -19.27
C GLU A 182 -19.10 -16.53 -17.86
N PHE A 183 -19.79 -17.05 -16.83
CA PHE A 183 -19.35 -16.98 -15.43
C PHE A 183 -18.07 -17.80 -15.19
N LYS A 184 -17.98 -19.00 -15.79
CA LYS A 184 -16.83 -19.90 -15.61
C LYS A 184 -15.64 -19.55 -16.49
N ALA A 185 -15.85 -18.85 -17.62
CA ALA A 185 -14.78 -18.46 -18.53
C ALA A 185 -14.01 -17.24 -17.99
N THR A 186 -12.92 -17.52 -17.27
CA THR A 186 -11.99 -16.50 -16.74
C THR A 186 -10.59 -16.62 -17.34
N HIS A 187 -9.88 -15.51 -17.41
CA HIS A 187 -8.48 -15.45 -17.83
C HIS A 187 -7.72 -14.36 -17.06
N LEU A 188 -6.40 -14.47 -17.02
CA LEU A 188 -5.54 -13.48 -16.39
C LEU A 188 -5.44 -12.22 -17.25
N VAL A 189 -5.68 -11.07 -16.62
CA VAL A 189 -5.59 -9.74 -17.24
C VAL A 189 -4.80 -8.77 -16.35
N PRO A 190 -4.17 -7.73 -16.93
CA PRO A 190 -3.61 -6.63 -16.15
C PRO A 190 -4.70 -5.86 -15.40
N PHE A 191 -4.38 -5.45 -14.18
CA PHE A 191 -5.21 -4.57 -13.34
C PHE A 191 -4.30 -3.73 -12.44
N GLY A 192 -4.05 -2.47 -12.82
CA GLY A 192 -3.02 -1.64 -12.20
C GLY A 192 -1.63 -2.27 -12.39
N SER A 193 -0.92 -2.54 -11.30
CA SER A 193 0.39 -3.21 -11.31
C SER A 193 0.30 -4.73 -11.15
N ILE A 194 -0.90 -5.29 -10.95
CA ILE A 194 -1.10 -6.73 -10.74
C ILE A 194 -1.69 -7.41 -11.96
N THR A 195 -1.64 -8.74 -11.95
CA THR A 195 -2.37 -9.60 -12.87
C THR A 195 -3.38 -10.42 -12.07
N ALA A 196 -4.63 -10.48 -12.52
CA ALA A 196 -5.71 -11.17 -11.83
C ALA A 196 -6.76 -11.70 -12.81
N ARG A 197 -7.64 -12.61 -12.35
CA ARG A 197 -8.69 -13.18 -13.19
C ARG A 197 -9.83 -12.21 -13.47
N SER A 198 -10.19 -12.13 -14.74
CA SER A 198 -11.38 -11.45 -15.25
C SER A 198 -12.14 -12.35 -16.21
N MET A 199 -13.43 -12.07 -16.38
CA MET A 199 -14.28 -12.66 -17.41
C MET A 199 -13.67 -12.48 -18.81
N VAL A 200 -13.82 -13.48 -19.69
CA VAL A 200 -13.28 -13.44 -21.06
C VAL A 200 -13.88 -12.32 -21.92
N ASN A 201 -15.18 -12.07 -21.84
CA ASN A 201 -15.88 -11.08 -22.67
C ASN A 201 -16.66 -10.06 -21.81
N PRO A 202 -15.96 -9.19 -21.05
CA PRO A 202 -16.60 -8.32 -20.07
C PRO A 202 -17.63 -7.36 -20.70
N SER A 203 -17.44 -6.94 -21.95
CA SER A 203 -18.36 -6.03 -22.65
C SER A 203 -19.79 -6.56 -22.73
N VAL A 204 -19.99 -7.89 -22.86
CA VAL A 204 -21.34 -8.48 -22.95
C VAL A 204 -22.09 -8.33 -21.64
N PHE A 205 -21.41 -8.60 -20.52
CA PHE A 205 -21.96 -8.36 -19.19
C PHE A 205 -22.17 -6.86 -18.93
N LEU A 206 -21.18 -6.02 -19.24
CA LEU A 206 -21.22 -4.57 -18.97
C LEU A 206 -22.31 -3.87 -19.79
N ASP A 207 -22.52 -4.24 -21.06
CA ASP A 207 -23.59 -3.71 -21.90
C ASP A 207 -24.98 -4.06 -21.32
N ARG A 208 -25.13 -5.27 -20.78
CA ARG A 208 -26.38 -5.74 -20.15
C ARG A 208 -26.65 -5.04 -18.82
N PHE A 209 -25.61 -4.85 -18.02
CA PHE A 209 -25.72 -4.33 -16.66
C PHE A 209 -25.79 -2.79 -16.62
N TYR A 210 -24.84 -2.12 -17.27
CA TYR A 210 -24.70 -0.65 -17.28
C TYR A 210 -25.30 0.02 -18.52
N GLY A 211 -25.61 -0.75 -19.58
CA GLY A 211 -26.01 -0.21 -20.88
C GLY A 211 -24.80 0.12 -21.77
N THR A 212 -24.99 0.16 -23.09
CA THR A 212 -23.92 0.24 -24.11
C THR A 212 -23.05 1.50 -24.07
N ASN A 213 -23.39 2.48 -23.23
CA ASN A 213 -22.66 3.75 -23.12
C ASN A 213 -21.57 3.74 -22.05
N TRP A 214 -21.39 2.65 -21.27
CA TRP A 214 -20.42 2.58 -20.18
C TRP A 214 -18.97 2.89 -20.61
N GLN A 215 -18.65 2.69 -21.89
CA GLN A 215 -17.32 2.99 -22.46
C GLN A 215 -17.05 4.49 -22.60
N ASN A 216 -18.11 5.31 -22.75
CA ASN A 216 -18.02 6.73 -23.13
C ASN A 216 -18.72 7.66 -22.13
N LEU A 217 -19.53 7.12 -21.23
CA LEU A 217 -20.21 7.88 -20.19
C LEU A 217 -19.66 7.47 -18.83
N ILE A 218 -19.19 8.45 -18.07
CA ILE A 218 -18.88 8.29 -16.66
C ILE A 218 -20.12 8.60 -15.85
N VAL A 219 -20.39 7.77 -14.85
CA VAL A 219 -21.49 7.93 -13.89
C VAL A 219 -20.92 7.72 -12.50
N VAL A 220 -21.18 8.66 -11.60
CA VAL A 220 -20.80 8.58 -10.19
C VAL A 220 -22.05 8.83 -9.37
N SER A 221 -22.50 7.81 -8.65
CA SER A 221 -23.76 7.88 -7.87
C SER A 221 -23.66 7.23 -6.50
N HIS A 222 -22.49 6.68 -6.17
CA HIS A 222 -22.25 6.00 -4.91
C HIS A 222 -20.76 6.07 -4.56
N LYS A 223 -20.46 6.14 -3.26
CA LYS A 223 -19.15 6.01 -2.64
C LYS A 223 -19.33 5.43 -1.24
N HIS A 224 -18.40 4.58 -0.80
CA HIS A 224 -18.43 3.98 0.54
C HIS A 224 -17.73 4.83 1.60
N SER A 225 -16.67 5.54 1.22
CA SER A 225 -15.79 6.28 2.13
C SER A 225 -16.24 7.71 2.37
N THR A 226 -16.88 8.35 1.39
CA THR A 226 -17.32 9.74 1.49
C THR A 226 -18.73 9.93 0.94
N LYS A 227 -19.48 10.85 1.55
CA LYS A 227 -20.81 11.22 1.06
C LYS A 227 -20.65 12.07 -0.20
N LEU A 228 -21.26 11.64 -1.31
CA LEU A 228 -21.43 12.48 -2.50
C LEU A 228 -22.49 13.54 -2.22
N ASP A 229 -22.34 14.75 -2.75
CA ASP A 229 -23.39 15.78 -2.64
C ASP A 229 -24.48 15.59 -3.70
N HIS A 230 -24.08 15.14 -4.89
CA HIS A 230 -24.93 14.91 -6.06
C HIS A 230 -24.49 13.67 -6.83
N ASN A 231 -25.36 13.20 -7.73
CA ASN A 231 -24.96 12.22 -8.74
C ASN A 231 -24.38 12.99 -9.93
N TYR A 232 -23.26 12.51 -10.48
CA TYR A 232 -22.55 13.15 -11.56
C TYR A 232 -22.51 12.28 -12.80
N LEU A 233 -22.54 12.91 -13.97
CA LEU A 233 -22.24 12.26 -15.24
C LEU A 233 -21.47 13.19 -16.18
N TRP A 234 -20.61 12.62 -17.01
CA TRP A 234 -19.88 13.34 -18.06
C TRP A 234 -19.36 12.40 -19.14
N THR A 235 -18.98 12.96 -20.28
CA THR A 235 -18.39 12.20 -21.37
C THR A 235 -16.93 11.85 -21.05
N ALA A 236 -16.58 10.57 -21.12
CA ALA A 236 -15.26 10.07 -20.79
C ALA A 236 -14.17 10.64 -21.70
N THR A 237 -13.14 11.21 -21.11
CA THR A 237 -11.93 11.68 -21.80
C THR A 237 -10.83 10.61 -21.76
N GLU A 238 -9.73 10.81 -22.49
CA GLU A 238 -8.55 9.94 -22.40
C GLU A 238 -7.97 9.90 -20.97
N SER A 239 -8.03 11.01 -20.24
CA SER A 239 -7.61 11.07 -18.83
C SER A 239 -8.47 10.17 -17.92
N ASP A 240 -9.77 10.04 -18.21
CA ASP A 240 -10.70 9.20 -17.43
C ASP A 240 -10.51 7.70 -17.68
N ARG A 241 -9.72 7.33 -18.69
CA ARG A 241 -9.37 5.93 -19.01
C ARG A 241 -8.09 5.48 -18.30
N LYS A 242 -7.48 6.33 -17.48
CA LYS A 242 -6.34 5.94 -16.64
C LYS A 242 -6.86 5.31 -15.33
N PRO A 243 -6.15 4.32 -14.76
CA PRO A 243 -6.54 3.75 -13.49
C PRO A 243 -6.25 4.72 -12.34
N ALA A 244 -6.95 4.53 -11.23
CA ALA A 244 -6.64 5.18 -9.96
C ALA A 244 -5.16 4.96 -9.62
N GLN A 245 -4.51 6.01 -9.08
CA GLN A 245 -3.10 5.99 -8.72
C GLN A 245 -2.94 6.23 -7.21
N PRO A 246 -1.88 5.69 -6.59
CA PRO A 246 -0.84 4.86 -7.20
C PRO A 246 -1.26 3.39 -7.34
N THR A 247 -0.75 2.73 -8.39
CA THR A 247 -0.95 1.28 -8.60
C THR A 247 0.09 0.41 -7.89
N GLY A 248 1.15 1.00 -7.34
CA GLY A 248 2.25 0.30 -6.66
C GLY A 248 3.36 1.27 -6.21
N PRO A 249 4.50 0.77 -5.70
CA PRO A 249 4.84 -0.65 -5.59
C PRO A 249 3.99 -1.38 -4.55
N LEU A 250 3.63 -2.63 -4.86
CA LEU A 250 2.96 -3.54 -3.93
C LEU A 250 3.97 -4.47 -3.28
N LYS A 251 3.62 -4.98 -2.11
CA LYS A 251 4.43 -5.94 -1.34
C LYS A 251 4.00 -7.37 -1.66
N GLU A 252 4.99 -8.25 -1.77
CA GLU A 252 4.86 -9.70 -1.97
C GLU A 252 4.46 -10.43 -0.69
N ARG A 253 3.32 -10.05 -0.09
CA ARG A 253 2.97 -10.44 1.29
C ARG A 253 2.61 -11.91 1.41
N VAL A 254 1.81 -12.42 0.47
CA VAL A 254 1.32 -13.81 0.51
C VAL A 254 2.44 -14.79 0.27
N SER A 255 3.25 -14.58 -0.79
CA SER A 255 4.42 -15.39 -1.09
C SER A 255 5.40 -15.43 0.09
N GLN A 256 5.79 -14.26 0.62
CA GLN A 256 6.68 -14.16 1.78
C GLN A 256 6.12 -14.85 3.03
N PHE A 257 4.82 -14.71 3.29
CA PHE A 257 4.17 -15.35 4.43
C PHE A 257 4.26 -16.88 4.35
N TYR A 258 4.04 -17.46 3.17
CA TYR A 258 4.17 -18.91 2.99
C TYR A 258 5.60 -19.42 2.95
N GLU A 259 6.55 -18.61 2.48
CA GLU A 259 7.98 -18.95 2.46
C GLU A 259 8.60 -18.92 3.86
N THR A 260 8.24 -17.92 4.67
CA THR A 260 8.90 -17.65 5.96
C THR A 260 8.10 -18.15 7.16
N GLY A 261 6.77 -18.30 7.02
CA GLY A 261 5.86 -18.54 8.15
C GLY A 261 5.69 -17.33 9.08
N ILE A 262 6.29 -16.18 8.77
CA ILE A 262 6.21 -14.95 9.56
C ILE A 262 5.06 -14.10 8.99
N ALA A 263 4.16 -13.65 9.86
CA ALA A 263 3.06 -12.78 9.47
C ALA A 263 3.61 -11.49 8.83
N PRO A 264 3.08 -11.05 7.66
CA PRO A 264 3.49 -9.79 7.06
C PRO A 264 2.97 -8.62 7.90
N ALA A 265 3.70 -7.51 7.90
CA ALA A 265 3.25 -6.28 8.57
C ALA A 265 1.86 -5.84 8.07
N PRO A 266 1.06 -5.04 8.78
CA PRO A 266 -0.25 -4.60 8.28
C PRO A 266 -0.18 -3.68 7.05
N LEU A 267 -1.32 -3.43 6.37
CA LEU A 267 -1.38 -2.45 5.28
C LEU A 267 -0.90 -1.06 5.69
N ALA A 268 -1.16 -0.67 6.94
CA ALA A 268 -0.68 0.59 7.53
C ALA A 268 0.86 0.70 7.60
N ALA A 269 1.59 -0.40 7.41
CA ALA A 269 3.06 -0.39 7.31
C ALA A 269 3.56 0.05 5.92
N ASN A 270 2.70 0.10 4.90
CA ASN A 270 3.07 0.69 3.62
C ASN A 270 3.03 2.22 3.74
N ASN A 271 4.20 2.84 3.93
CA ASN A 271 4.39 4.25 4.21
C ASN A 271 5.15 4.99 3.11
N HIS A 272 5.22 4.45 1.89
CA HIS A 272 5.92 5.09 0.77
C HIS A 272 5.40 6.52 0.48
N SER A 273 4.07 6.67 0.39
CA SER A 273 3.45 8.00 0.23
C SER A 273 3.75 8.91 1.42
N PHE A 274 3.69 8.38 2.64
CA PHE A 274 4.01 9.14 3.86
C PHE A 274 5.44 9.70 3.82
N TRP A 275 6.44 8.91 3.45
CA TRP A 275 7.84 9.38 3.42
C TRP A 275 8.10 10.36 2.29
N ASN A 276 7.55 10.16 1.09
CA ASN A 276 7.64 11.15 0.02
C ASN A 276 7.00 12.49 0.40
N ASP A 277 5.83 12.44 1.05
CA ASP A 277 5.16 13.63 1.57
C ASP A 277 5.98 14.29 2.69
N PHE A 278 6.56 13.50 3.59
CA PHE A 278 7.40 13.99 4.67
C PHE A 278 8.63 14.72 4.11
N TYR A 279 9.38 14.11 3.19
CA TYR A 279 10.58 14.73 2.64
C TYR A 279 10.30 15.91 1.71
N SER A 280 9.18 15.93 0.99
CA SER A 280 8.82 17.06 0.13
C SER A 280 8.47 18.34 0.89
N LYS A 281 8.01 18.22 2.15
CA LYS A 281 7.50 19.35 2.95
C LYS A 281 8.50 19.89 3.98
N GLN A 282 9.59 19.19 4.26
CA GLN A 282 10.41 19.44 5.44
C GLN A 282 11.75 20.13 5.14
N ASN A 283 12.11 21.12 5.97
CA ASN A 283 13.44 21.71 6.01
C ASN A 283 14.25 21.07 7.16
N LEU A 284 14.76 19.87 6.92
CA LEU A 284 15.42 19.05 7.94
C LEU A 284 16.88 19.48 8.18
N THR A 285 17.35 19.32 9.42
CA THR A 285 18.74 19.60 9.82
C THR A 285 19.74 18.76 9.02
N VAL A 286 20.81 19.42 8.55
CA VAL A 286 21.89 18.83 7.75
C VAL A 286 23.16 18.47 8.54
N SER A 287 23.22 18.76 9.84
CA SER A 287 24.35 18.33 10.69
C SER A 287 24.41 16.81 10.80
N PRO A 288 25.59 16.19 10.99
CA PRO A 288 25.70 14.74 11.18
C PRO A 288 24.96 14.26 12.42
N SER A 289 24.47 13.02 12.41
CA SER A 289 23.91 12.37 13.58
C SER A 289 24.98 12.09 14.63
N THR A 290 24.57 11.99 15.88
CA THR A 290 25.46 11.59 16.99
C THR A 290 26.04 10.19 16.77
N PHE A 291 25.36 9.33 16.02
CA PHE A 291 25.87 8.01 15.66
C PHE A 291 26.95 8.09 14.58
N ALA A 292 26.71 8.85 13.51
CA ALA A 292 27.73 9.09 12.48
C ALA A 292 28.99 9.76 13.06
N GLN A 293 28.81 10.73 13.95
CA GLN A 293 29.91 11.40 14.65
C GLN A 293 30.69 10.43 15.54
N PHE A 294 30.00 9.63 16.36
CA PHE A 294 30.62 8.58 17.19
C PHE A 294 31.50 7.62 16.36
N LEU A 295 31.00 7.16 15.21
CA LEU A 295 31.74 6.24 14.34
C LEU A 295 33.02 6.87 13.79
N ALA A 296 33.01 8.17 13.50
CA ALA A 296 34.18 8.89 13.03
C ALA A 296 35.19 9.13 14.17
N ASP A 297 34.70 9.59 15.32
CA ASP A 297 35.52 9.92 16.48
C ASP A 297 36.24 8.69 17.06
N ASP A 298 35.59 7.52 17.03
CA ASP A 298 36.16 6.25 17.50
C ASP A 298 37.03 5.56 16.42
N GLY A 299 37.20 6.18 15.25
CA GLY A 299 38.01 5.66 14.15
C GLY A 299 37.44 4.41 13.47
N ILE A 300 36.15 4.13 13.66
CA ILE A 300 35.47 2.99 13.04
C ILE A 300 35.29 3.24 11.54
N ILE A 301 34.90 4.46 11.16
CA ILE A 301 34.88 4.93 9.77
C ILE A 301 36.06 5.89 9.52
N GLN A 302 36.60 5.87 8.31
CA GLN A 302 37.81 6.62 7.96
C GLN A 302 37.84 6.96 6.47
N SER A 303 38.62 7.99 6.12
CA SER A 303 38.80 8.48 4.75
C SER A 303 39.25 7.38 3.78
N GLY A 304 38.82 7.46 2.51
CA GLY A 304 39.16 6.50 1.45
C GLY A 304 38.42 5.15 1.50
N LYS A 305 37.63 4.88 2.55
CA LYS A 305 36.77 3.70 2.63
C LYS A 305 35.41 3.92 1.94
N THR A 306 34.74 2.81 1.65
CA THR A 306 33.42 2.77 0.99
C THR A 306 32.30 2.55 2.00
N ILE A 307 31.21 3.31 1.88
CA ILE A 307 30.05 3.22 2.79
C ILE A 307 28.74 3.38 2.02
N VAL A 308 27.79 2.49 2.30
CA VAL A 308 26.41 2.63 1.83
C VAL A 308 25.51 2.99 3.02
N ASP A 309 24.79 4.09 2.90
CA ASP A 309 23.84 4.63 3.89
C ASP A 309 22.41 4.23 3.47
N ILE A 310 21.89 3.20 4.15
CA ILE A 310 20.61 2.55 3.90
C ILE A 310 19.49 3.38 4.52
N ALA A 311 18.47 3.71 3.71
CA ALA A 311 17.39 4.61 4.09
C ALA A 311 17.94 5.95 4.58
N THR A 312 18.78 6.56 3.74
CA THR A 312 19.52 7.79 4.04
C THR A 312 18.62 8.99 4.37
N GLY A 313 17.34 8.93 3.97
CA GLY A 313 16.36 9.97 4.22
C GLY A 313 16.83 11.33 3.68
N ASN A 314 17.06 12.29 4.56
CA ASN A 314 17.49 13.64 4.17
C ASN A 314 18.98 13.75 3.78
N GLY A 315 19.72 12.64 3.78
CA GLY A 315 21.10 12.58 3.33
C GLY A 315 22.13 13.14 4.30
N ARG A 316 21.76 13.58 5.52
CA ARG A 316 22.68 14.28 6.44
C ARG A 316 23.96 13.50 6.76
N ASP A 317 23.83 12.18 6.95
CA ASP A 317 24.95 11.33 7.33
C ASP A 317 25.79 10.94 6.10
N THR A 318 25.15 10.65 4.97
CA THR A 318 25.85 10.53 3.68
C THR A 318 26.69 11.77 3.35
N LEU A 319 26.13 12.98 3.50
CA LEU A 319 26.85 14.23 3.27
C LEU A 319 28.06 14.35 4.19
N PHE A 320 27.91 14.01 5.47
CA PHE A 320 29.02 13.99 6.41
C PHE A 320 30.11 12.99 5.99
N PHE A 321 29.77 11.77 5.60
CA PHE A 321 30.74 10.78 5.13
C PHE A 321 31.52 11.28 3.91
N LEU A 322 30.86 11.97 2.97
CA LEU A 322 31.54 12.62 1.84
C LEU A 322 32.54 13.69 2.32
N THR A 323 32.20 14.49 3.34
CA THR A 323 33.15 15.48 3.90
C THR A 323 34.37 14.87 4.58
N LEU A 324 34.27 13.62 5.07
CA LEU A 324 35.40 12.85 5.61
C LEU A 324 36.30 12.26 4.49
N GLY A 325 35.97 12.48 3.21
CA GLY A 325 36.67 11.90 2.08
C GLY A 325 36.41 10.41 1.89
N MET A 326 35.25 9.92 2.34
CA MET A 326 34.79 8.55 2.06
C MET A 326 34.11 8.48 0.69
N ASN A 327 34.11 7.28 0.11
CA ASN A 327 33.30 6.94 -1.06
C ASN A 327 31.90 6.53 -0.57
N ALA A 328 31.03 7.51 -0.33
CA ALA A 328 29.72 7.30 0.28
C ALA A 328 28.59 7.31 -0.76
N VAL A 329 27.65 6.38 -0.62
CA VAL A 329 26.40 6.34 -1.39
C VAL A 329 25.21 6.26 -0.44
N GLY A 330 24.30 7.23 -0.52
CA GLY A 330 23.04 7.23 0.19
C GLY A 330 21.92 6.64 -0.65
N ILE A 331 21.19 5.67 -0.11
CA ILE A 331 20.07 5.03 -0.81
C ILE A 331 18.78 5.16 -0.02
N ASP A 332 17.66 5.34 -0.70
CA ASP A 332 16.33 5.43 -0.09
C ASP A 332 15.25 4.97 -1.08
N ALA A 333 14.16 4.41 -0.57
CA ALA A 333 12.99 4.08 -1.40
C ALA A 333 12.22 5.35 -1.81
N SER A 334 12.35 6.45 -1.05
CA SER A 334 11.70 7.72 -1.34
C SER A 334 12.37 8.45 -2.52
N THR A 335 11.63 8.56 -3.63
CA THR A 335 12.05 9.33 -4.79
C THR A 335 12.25 10.82 -4.47
N GLU A 336 11.40 11.40 -3.61
CA GLU A 336 11.51 12.81 -3.22
C GLU A 336 12.72 13.06 -2.33
N ALA A 337 13.04 12.15 -1.40
CA ALA A 337 14.25 12.24 -0.58
C ALA A 337 15.52 12.29 -1.45
N ILE A 338 15.65 11.32 -2.37
CA ILE A 338 16.80 11.22 -3.27
C ILE A 338 16.89 12.42 -4.21
N LYS A 339 15.77 12.86 -4.78
CA LYS A 339 15.70 14.05 -5.63
C LYS A 339 16.22 15.29 -4.88
N ILE A 340 15.81 15.51 -3.64
CA ILE A 340 16.27 16.62 -2.82
C ILE A 340 17.77 16.48 -2.52
N ASN A 341 18.25 15.30 -2.14
CA ASN A 341 19.65 15.07 -1.79
C ASN A 341 20.62 15.28 -2.96
N ARG A 342 20.21 14.89 -4.17
CA ARG A 342 20.98 15.12 -5.41
C ARG A 342 21.29 16.60 -5.67
N THR A 343 20.46 17.52 -5.17
CA THR A 343 20.71 18.97 -5.32
C THR A 343 21.78 19.50 -4.35
N LYS A 344 22.15 18.72 -3.33
CA LYS A 344 23.09 19.11 -2.26
C LYS A 344 24.55 18.73 -2.55
N VAL A 345 24.80 17.97 -3.61
CA VAL A 345 26.13 17.43 -3.96
C VAL A 345 26.51 17.72 -5.40
N SER A 346 27.81 17.80 -5.66
CA SER A 346 28.34 17.94 -7.03
C SER A 346 28.31 16.63 -7.82
N THR A 347 28.12 15.49 -7.16
CA THR A 347 28.04 14.14 -7.75
C THR A 347 26.71 13.49 -7.37
N PRO A 348 25.61 13.80 -8.08
CA PRO A 348 24.25 13.28 -7.83
C PRO A 348 24.14 11.74 -7.73
N GLU A 349 25.09 11.02 -8.31
CA GLU A 349 25.20 9.56 -8.38
C GLU A 349 25.50 8.94 -7.00
N SER A 350 25.95 9.78 -6.05
CA SER A 350 26.08 9.46 -4.63
C SER A 350 24.73 9.25 -3.95
N PHE A 351 23.61 9.52 -4.62
CA PHE A 351 22.27 9.27 -4.12
C PHE A 351 21.42 8.47 -5.11
N GLN A 352 20.84 7.35 -4.67
CA GLN A 352 20.10 6.42 -5.54
C GLN A 352 18.76 6.01 -4.93
N VAL A 353 17.74 5.90 -5.79
CA VAL A 353 16.43 5.36 -5.39
C VAL A 353 16.52 3.85 -5.41
N ILE A 354 16.59 3.23 -4.23
CA ILE A 354 16.68 1.78 -4.07
C ILE A 354 15.85 1.36 -2.86
N ASP A 355 14.92 0.43 -3.07
CA ASP A 355 14.20 -0.27 -2.00
C ASP A 355 15.04 -1.46 -1.53
N ILE A 356 15.09 -1.72 -0.22
CA ILE A 356 15.85 -2.84 0.33
C ILE A 356 15.36 -4.22 -0.15
N ASN A 357 14.13 -4.29 -0.64
CA ASN A 357 13.55 -5.50 -1.20
C ASN A 357 14.08 -5.81 -2.62
N ASP A 358 14.68 -4.81 -3.29
CA ASP A 358 15.41 -4.98 -4.55
C ASP A 358 16.88 -5.36 -4.28
N GLN A 359 17.07 -6.63 -3.93
CA GLN A 359 18.39 -7.19 -3.65
C GLN A 359 19.32 -7.19 -4.88
N GLN A 360 18.77 -7.13 -6.09
CA GLN A 360 19.57 -7.02 -7.31
C GLN A 360 20.21 -5.63 -7.41
N ALA A 361 19.45 -4.57 -7.14
CA ALA A 361 19.96 -3.20 -7.06
C ALA A 361 20.92 -2.99 -5.88
N LEU A 362 20.74 -3.73 -4.77
CA LEU A 362 21.63 -3.69 -3.61
C LEU A 362 22.95 -4.48 -3.78
N ALA A 363 22.95 -5.53 -4.60
CA ALA A 363 24.09 -6.45 -4.75
C ALA A 363 25.45 -5.77 -5.01
N PRO A 364 25.56 -4.68 -5.80
CA PRO A 364 26.84 -3.99 -6.02
C PRO A 364 27.50 -3.49 -4.73
N TYR A 365 26.72 -3.19 -3.70
CA TYR A 365 27.23 -2.65 -2.44
C TYR A 365 27.79 -3.72 -1.51
N LEU A 366 27.58 -5.02 -1.75
CA LEU A 366 28.08 -6.11 -0.88
C LEU A 366 29.62 -6.12 -0.72
N THR A 367 30.33 -5.42 -1.60
CA THR A 367 31.79 -5.23 -1.56
C THR A 367 32.23 -3.99 -0.77
N TYR A 368 31.30 -3.19 -0.26
CA TYR A 368 31.61 -1.97 0.50
C TYR A 368 32.15 -2.31 1.89
N ASP A 369 32.98 -1.41 2.45
CA ASP A 369 33.55 -1.59 3.78
C ASP A 369 32.49 -1.47 4.88
N PHE A 370 31.49 -0.61 4.68
CA PHE A 370 30.46 -0.31 5.68
C PHE A 370 29.05 -0.32 5.08
N PHE A 371 28.11 -0.98 5.78
CA PHE A 371 26.68 -0.81 5.62
C PHE A 371 26.15 -0.07 6.84
N TYR A 372 25.72 1.18 6.63
CA TYR A 372 25.20 2.04 7.66
C TYR A 372 23.68 2.10 7.55
N ALA A 373 22.97 1.84 8.64
CA ALA A 373 21.51 1.91 8.68
C ALA A 373 21.08 2.55 9.99
N ARG A 374 20.78 3.84 9.93
CA ARG A 374 20.33 4.62 11.09
C ARG A 374 18.83 4.85 11.01
N PHE A 375 18.15 4.60 12.13
CA PHE A 375 16.71 4.76 12.29
C PHE A 375 15.87 3.97 11.27
N PHE A 376 16.40 2.85 10.77
CA PHE A 376 15.77 2.10 9.68
C PHE A 376 15.18 0.75 10.06
N ILE A 377 15.89 -0.07 10.85
CA ILE A 377 15.44 -1.47 11.11
C ILE A 377 14.04 -1.53 11.74
N HIS A 378 13.68 -0.51 12.52
CA HIS A 378 12.37 -0.38 13.15
C HIS A 378 11.28 0.16 12.23
N SER A 379 11.58 0.62 11.01
CA SER A 379 10.58 1.07 10.04
C SER A 379 10.12 -0.01 9.06
N ILE A 380 10.72 -1.21 9.14
CA ILE A 380 10.41 -2.36 8.29
C ILE A 380 9.85 -3.54 9.09
N SER A 381 9.09 -4.39 8.40
CA SER A 381 8.52 -5.60 8.98
C SER A 381 9.59 -6.61 9.42
N GLU A 382 9.20 -7.57 10.25
CA GLU A 382 10.10 -8.66 10.64
C GLU A 382 10.55 -9.50 9.45
N VAL A 383 9.65 -9.74 8.48
CA VAL A 383 9.94 -10.42 7.21
C VAL A 383 10.99 -9.67 6.41
N GLU A 384 10.80 -8.35 6.21
CA GLU A 384 11.75 -7.50 5.49
C GLU A 384 13.10 -7.44 6.20
N GLN A 385 13.12 -7.34 7.54
CA GLN A 385 14.36 -7.41 8.32
C GLN A 385 15.06 -8.75 8.08
N HIS A 386 14.35 -9.87 8.18
CA HIS A 386 14.93 -11.20 8.00
C HIS A 386 15.54 -11.35 6.60
N LYS A 387 14.79 -10.97 5.55
CA LYS A 387 15.27 -10.96 4.16
C LYS A 387 16.49 -10.06 3.98
N PHE A 388 16.47 -8.86 4.55
CA PHE A 388 17.58 -7.91 4.45
C PHE A 388 18.84 -8.41 5.19
N MET A 389 18.70 -8.94 6.41
CA MET A 389 19.84 -9.46 7.18
C MET A 389 20.44 -10.71 6.54
N ASN A 390 19.63 -11.62 5.98
CA ASN A 390 20.12 -12.77 5.22
C ASN A 390 20.91 -12.35 3.98
N PHE A 391 20.45 -11.31 3.27
CA PHE A 391 21.21 -10.72 2.17
C PHE A 391 22.54 -10.13 2.64
N LEU A 392 22.53 -9.36 3.74
CA LEU A 392 23.76 -8.80 4.29
C LEU A 392 24.73 -9.87 4.80
N ALA A 393 24.25 -11.06 5.17
CA ALA A 393 25.11 -12.18 5.54
C ALA A 393 26.06 -12.62 4.40
N THR A 394 25.81 -12.21 3.15
CA THR A 394 26.68 -12.46 1.99
C THR A 394 27.64 -11.31 1.68
N MET A 395 27.76 -10.30 2.54
CA MET A 395 28.74 -9.23 2.36
C MET A 395 30.18 -9.74 2.42
N LYS A 396 31.14 -8.95 1.94
CA LYS A 396 32.57 -9.31 2.02
C LYS A 396 33.01 -9.54 3.48
N GLN A 397 33.93 -10.48 3.67
CA GLN A 397 34.59 -10.69 4.96
C GLN A 397 35.30 -9.40 5.41
N GLY A 398 35.21 -9.10 6.70
CA GLY A 398 35.74 -7.86 7.28
C GLY A 398 34.89 -6.60 7.03
N GLY A 399 33.84 -6.67 6.19
CA GLY A 399 32.84 -5.61 6.08
C GLY A 399 32.09 -5.43 7.40
N LYS A 400 31.61 -4.21 7.69
CA LYS A 400 30.92 -3.91 8.94
C LYS A 400 29.49 -3.43 8.74
N LEU A 401 28.59 -3.90 9.61
CA LEU A 401 27.27 -3.35 9.84
C LEU A 401 27.33 -2.29 10.93
N LEU A 402 26.79 -1.11 10.65
CA LEU A 402 26.72 0.04 11.54
C LEU A 402 25.24 0.41 11.72
N LEU A 403 24.62 -0.05 12.80
CA LEU A 403 23.17 0.00 12.97
C LEU A 403 22.78 0.89 14.15
N GLU A 404 21.76 1.74 13.96
CA GLU A 404 21.06 2.45 15.05
C GLU A 404 19.54 2.31 14.85
N PHE A 405 18.80 1.85 15.84
CA PHE A 405 17.35 1.58 15.71
C PHE A 405 16.61 1.65 17.05
N ARG A 406 15.29 1.90 17.02
CA ARG A 406 14.43 1.88 18.21
C ARG A 406 14.25 0.47 18.75
N THR A 407 14.27 0.33 20.07
CA THR A 407 14.14 -0.95 20.77
C THR A 407 12.77 -1.11 21.42
N ASP A 408 12.45 -2.31 21.88
CA ASP A 408 11.23 -2.63 22.65
C ASP A 408 11.14 -1.95 24.03
N LYS A 409 12.20 -1.26 24.46
CA LYS A 409 12.23 -0.41 25.65
C LYS A 409 11.84 1.05 25.37
N ASP A 410 11.63 1.41 24.11
CA ASP A 410 11.20 2.75 23.73
C ASP A 410 9.79 3.06 24.30
N PRO A 411 9.63 4.13 25.12
CA PRO A 411 8.34 4.50 25.68
C PRO A 411 7.25 4.75 24.62
N MET A 412 7.63 5.12 23.40
CA MET A 412 6.70 5.38 22.31
C MET A 412 5.90 4.13 21.90
N PHE A 413 6.39 2.92 22.19
CA PHE A 413 5.61 1.70 21.93
C PHE A 413 4.31 1.68 22.76
N GLN A 414 4.35 2.14 24.02
CA GLN A 414 3.16 2.19 24.86
C GLN A 414 2.17 3.28 24.42
N GLN A 415 2.64 4.28 23.68
CA GLN A 415 1.82 5.37 23.12
C GLN A 415 1.21 5.01 21.76
N SER A 416 1.65 3.90 21.16
CA SER A 416 1.23 3.50 19.83
C SER A 416 -0.04 2.65 19.84
N SER A 417 -0.83 2.78 18.78
CA SER A 417 -1.87 1.80 18.44
C SER A 417 -1.18 0.49 18.09
N LYS A 418 -1.31 -0.51 18.96
CA LYS A 418 -0.63 -1.81 18.80
C LYS A 418 -1.21 -2.58 17.62
N VAL A 419 -0.34 -2.96 16.70
CA VAL A 419 -0.72 -3.68 15.47
C VAL A 419 -0.08 -5.08 15.38
N GLY A 420 0.87 -5.37 16.26
CA GLY A 420 1.54 -6.66 16.37
C GLY A 420 2.21 -6.82 17.74
N LYS A 421 2.95 -7.92 17.94
CA LYS A 421 3.60 -8.25 19.23
C LYS A 421 4.52 -7.12 19.71
N ASN A 422 5.30 -6.57 18.78
CA ASN A 422 6.25 -5.48 18.98
C ASN A 422 6.10 -4.41 17.91
N GLU A 423 4.89 -4.24 17.37
CA GLU A 423 4.60 -3.31 16.29
C GLU A 423 3.51 -2.33 16.69
N GLY A 424 3.69 -1.08 16.31
CA GLY A 424 2.77 0.00 16.67
C GLY A 424 2.72 1.11 15.63
N VAL A 425 1.59 1.80 15.59
CA VAL A 425 1.39 2.99 14.75
C VAL A 425 1.11 4.18 15.66
N THR A 426 1.89 5.25 15.53
CA THR A 426 1.54 6.58 16.06
C THR A 426 1.13 7.48 14.89
N ASN A 427 2.09 8.14 14.27
CA ASN A 427 1.95 8.83 12.99
C ASN A 427 2.33 7.93 11.80
N HIS A 428 3.22 6.98 12.01
CA HIS A 428 3.58 5.92 11.05
C HIS A 428 3.90 4.61 11.80
N TYR A 429 3.90 3.51 11.05
CA TYR A 429 4.28 2.19 11.52
C TYR A 429 5.72 2.15 12.01
N ARG A 430 5.92 1.48 13.15
CA ARG A 430 7.23 1.10 13.68
C ARG A 430 7.17 -0.28 14.33
N ARG A 431 8.25 -1.04 14.20
CA ARG A 431 8.52 -2.28 14.90
C ARG A 431 9.65 -2.08 15.90
N TYR A 432 9.37 -2.29 17.17
CA TYR A 432 10.30 -2.08 18.26
C TYR A 432 11.13 -3.34 18.49
N ILE A 433 12.45 -3.22 18.32
CA ILE A 433 13.34 -4.37 18.20
C ILE A 433 13.77 -4.87 19.59
N ASN A 434 13.64 -6.17 19.84
CA ASN A 434 14.28 -6.77 21.00
C ASN A 434 15.81 -6.81 20.78
N PHE A 435 16.54 -5.99 21.53
CA PHE A 435 17.97 -5.77 21.28
C PHE A 435 18.79 -7.06 21.44
N ALA A 436 18.57 -7.81 22.51
CA ALA A 436 19.34 -9.03 22.80
C ALA A 436 19.07 -10.15 21.79
N GLU A 437 17.82 -10.34 21.37
CA GLU A 437 17.47 -11.30 20.31
C GLU A 437 18.07 -10.89 18.96
N PHE A 438 18.06 -9.59 18.63
CA PHE A 438 18.64 -9.12 17.38
C PHE A 438 20.17 -9.29 17.34
N CYS A 439 20.88 -9.03 18.44
CA CYS A 439 22.31 -9.34 18.54
C CYS A 439 22.60 -10.83 18.29
N LYS A 440 21.86 -11.75 18.94
CA LYS A 440 21.99 -13.19 18.71
C LYS A 440 21.71 -13.58 17.26
N SER A 441 20.72 -12.93 16.63
CA SER A 441 20.41 -13.16 15.22
C SER A 441 21.58 -12.77 14.32
N LEU A 442 22.24 -11.63 14.57
CA LEU A 442 23.43 -11.22 13.80
C LEU A 442 24.58 -12.22 13.99
N GLU A 443 24.83 -12.66 15.22
CA GLU A 443 25.85 -13.68 15.50
C GLU A 443 25.59 -14.98 14.74
N SER A 444 24.33 -15.44 14.70
CA SER A 444 23.94 -16.64 13.96
C SER A 444 24.13 -16.52 12.44
N LEU A 445 24.13 -15.29 11.91
CA LEU A 445 24.39 -14.98 10.50
C LEU A 445 25.89 -14.81 10.19
N GLY A 446 26.76 -15.11 11.16
CA GLY A 446 28.20 -15.04 11.01
C GLY A 446 28.75 -13.63 11.11
N PHE A 447 28.15 -12.79 11.95
CA PHE A 447 28.72 -11.51 12.35
C PHE A 447 29.32 -11.59 13.74
N LYS A 448 30.45 -10.91 13.95
CA LYS A 448 31.03 -10.66 15.27
C LYS A 448 30.64 -9.26 15.72
N ILE A 449 29.95 -9.15 16.85
CA ILE A 449 29.62 -7.86 17.45
C ILE A 449 30.88 -7.28 18.09
N ASP A 450 31.36 -6.15 17.57
CA ASP A 450 32.51 -5.42 18.11
C ASP A 450 32.08 -4.38 19.15
N PHE A 451 30.88 -3.80 18.97
CA PHE A 451 30.29 -2.84 19.89
C PHE A 451 28.77 -3.02 19.92
N GLN A 452 28.18 -2.92 21.11
CA GLN A 452 26.74 -2.89 21.30
C GLN A 452 26.39 -1.97 22.47
N LEU A 453 25.36 -1.14 22.31
CA LEU A 453 24.82 -0.27 23.35
C LEU A 453 23.31 -0.15 23.17
N GLU A 454 22.55 -0.37 24.24
CA GLU A 454 21.12 -0.08 24.30
C GLU A 454 20.89 0.96 25.39
N ALA A 455 20.49 2.18 24.98
CA ALA A 455 20.30 3.30 25.89
C ALA A 455 19.34 4.36 25.32
N ASP A 456 18.80 5.21 26.20
CA ASP A 456 18.21 6.50 25.82
C ASP A 456 19.29 7.58 25.67
N ASN A 457 18.87 8.82 25.42
CA ASN A 457 19.72 10.01 25.27
C ASN A 457 20.73 9.95 24.11
N LEU A 458 20.61 8.96 23.24
CA LEU A 458 21.48 8.80 22.07
C LEU A 458 21.08 9.73 20.91
N SER A 459 19.81 10.15 20.82
CA SER A 459 19.30 11.04 19.76
C SER A 459 18.09 11.86 20.22
N VAL A 460 18.26 12.67 21.28
CA VAL A 460 17.20 13.54 21.83
C VAL A 460 16.80 14.63 20.84
N ARG A 461 15.49 14.84 20.65
CA ARG A 461 14.93 15.93 19.84
C ARG A 461 13.65 16.47 20.43
N ASP A 462 13.44 17.77 20.22
CA ASP A 462 12.16 18.44 20.48
C ASP A 462 11.56 18.88 19.14
N TYR A 463 10.28 18.60 18.91
CA TYR A 463 9.57 19.03 17.70
C TYR A 463 8.04 19.11 17.91
N GLU A 464 7.36 19.85 17.03
CA GLU A 464 5.91 19.81 16.91
C GLU A 464 5.46 18.66 16.01
N ASP A 465 4.64 17.75 16.53
CA ASP A 465 3.89 16.79 15.75
C ASP A 465 2.41 17.24 15.63
N PRO A 466 1.81 17.25 14.43
CA PRO A 466 0.42 17.67 14.25
C PRO A 466 -0.61 16.86 15.06
N ILE A 467 -0.27 15.65 15.49
CA ILE A 467 -1.13 14.72 16.22
C ILE A 467 -0.76 14.70 17.70
N LEU A 468 0.55 14.65 17.99
CA LEU A 468 1.05 14.49 19.36
C LEU A 468 1.35 15.83 20.07
N GLY A 469 1.32 16.96 19.36
CA GLY A 469 1.67 18.29 19.89
C GLY A 469 3.18 18.46 20.06
N HIS A 470 3.60 19.20 21.08
CA HIS A 470 5.01 19.29 21.48
C HIS A 470 5.52 17.89 21.89
N VAL A 471 6.40 17.29 21.09
CA VAL A 471 7.01 15.99 21.36
C VAL A 471 8.44 16.17 21.85
N HIS A 472 8.71 15.75 23.09
CA HIS A 472 10.05 15.48 23.58
C HIS A 472 10.42 14.03 23.26
N ASP A 473 11.13 13.83 22.14
CA ASP A 473 11.50 12.51 21.66
C ASP A 473 12.88 12.11 22.18
N ASN A 474 12.86 11.27 23.21
CA ASN A 474 14.04 10.63 23.78
C ASN A 474 13.94 9.11 23.60
N PRO A 475 14.24 8.59 22.39
CA PRO A 475 14.06 7.17 22.08
C PRO A 475 15.07 6.29 22.82
N TRP A 476 14.65 5.09 23.19
CA TRP A 476 15.58 4.01 23.52
C TRP A 476 16.10 3.37 22.23
N LEU A 477 17.40 3.51 22.01
CA LEU A 477 18.06 3.07 20.79
C LEU A 477 19.06 1.96 21.08
N GLY A 478 19.11 1.00 20.16
CA GLY A 478 20.21 0.05 20.04
C GLY A 478 21.21 0.59 19.01
N ARG A 479 22.49 0.66 19.38
CA ARG A 479 23.63 0.87 18.49
C ARG A 479 24.45 -0.41 18.40
N ILE A 480 24.75 -0.86 17.18
CA ILE A 480 25.56 -2.06 16.93
C ILE A 480 26.63 -1.74 15.89
N VAL A 481 27.86 -2.20 16.16
CA VAL A 481 28.94 -2.35 15.18
C VAL A 481 29.27 -3.83 15.11
N ALA A 482 29.06 -4.44 13.94
CA ALA A 482 29.32 -5.87 13.77
C ALA A 482 30.14 -6.14 12.50
N THR A 483 31.18 -6.96 12.61
CA THR A 483 32.05 -7.35 11.50
C THR A 483 31.62 -8.68 10.92
N LYS A 484 31.57 -8.80 9.59
CA LYS A 484 31.37 -10.07 8.90
C LYS A 484 32.59 -10.98 9.05
N LEU A 485 32.38 -12.18 9.58
CA LEU A 485 33.42 -13.21 9.80
C LEU A 485 33.89 -13.90 8.50
#